data_AF-A0AAD3CYM0-F1
#
_entry.id   AF-A0AAD3CYM0-F1
#
_cell.length_a   1.000
_cell.length_b   1.000
_cell.length_c   1.000
_cell.angle_alpha   90.00
_cell.angle_beta   90.00
_cell.angle_gamma   90.00
#
_symmetry.space_group_name_H-M   'P 1'
#
loop_
_entity.id
_entity.type
_entity.pdbx_description
1 polymer ?
#
loop_
_entity_poly.entity_id
_entity_poly.type
_entity_poly.pdbx_seq_one_letter_code
_entity_poly.pdbx_strand_id
1 'polypeptide(L)' 'MGGGGWYYVPKVWTPAGGWWVNPKGWQRNTAVAFATIGFMAINLFNISASKERRPIAPYKHIPSQSWCKHAKEDDPSL' A
#
# COMPACT_ATOMS: atom_id res chain seq x y z
N MET A 1 18.63 18.75 2.42
CA MET A 1 18.95 20.20 2.39
C MET A 1 18.78 20.75 3.78
N GLY A 2 19.77 21.47 4.32
CA GLY A 2 19.67 22.20 5.59
C GLY A 2 19.85 23.68 5.32
N GLY A 3 18.76 24.43 5.31
CA GLY A 3 18.71 25.86 4.95
C GLY A 3 18.47 26.77 6.16
N GLY A 4 19.14 26.49 7.28
CA GLY A 4 19.07 27.27 8.51
C GLY A 4 20.27 26.96 9.41
N GLY A 5 20.67 27.92 10.25
CA GLY A 5 21.79 27.75 11.18
C GLY A 5 21.60 26.54 12.09
N TRP A 6 22.69 25.81 12.35
CA TRP A 6 22.66 24.67 13.27
C TRP A 6 22.35 25.15 14.70
N TYR A 7 21.23 24.71 15.25
CA TYR A 7 20.89 24.90 16.66
C TYR A 7 21.31 23.68 17.47
N TYR A 8 21.69 23.87 18.73
CA TYR A 8 21.91 22.73 19.63
C TYR A 8 20.58 22.00 19.84
N VAL A 9 20.57 20.73 19.45
CA VAL A 9 19.44 19.82 19.66
C VAL A 9 19.94 18.61 20.46
N PRO A 10 19.21 18.18 21.50
CA PRO A 10 19.60 17.01 22.27
C PRO A 10 19.49 15.76 21.38
N LYS A 11 20.44 14.83 21.54
CA LYS A 11 20.40 13.53 20.85
C LYS A 11 19.40 12.61 21.55
N VAL A 12 18.13 12.80 21.25
CA VAL A 12 17.03 11.98 21.77
C VAL A 12 16.60 10.96 20.72
N TRP A 13 16.35 9.73 21.15
CA TRP A 13 15.77 8.71 20.29
C TRP A 13 14.25 8.76 20.35
N THR A 14 13.61 8.70 19.19
CA THR A 14 12.16 8.66 19.03
C THR A 14 11.81 7.74 17.84
N PRO A 15 10.63 7.11 17.84
CA PRO A 15 10.24 6.16 16.79
C PRO A 15 10.09 6.81 15.40
N ALA A 16 9.66 8.07 15.34
CA ALA A 16 9.56 8.83 14.10
C ALA A 16 10.91 9.43 13.63
N GLY A 17 11.97 9.31 14.44
CA GLY A 17 13.23 10.02 14.27
C GLY A 17 13.27 11.40 14.96
N GLY A 18 14.47 11.95 15.08
CA GLY A 18 14.72 13.25 15.72
C GLY A 18 14.88 14.41 14.74
N TRP A 19 15.75 15.34 15.10
CA TRP A 19 15.99 16.58 14.35
C TRP A 19 16.86 16.33 13.12
N TRP A 20 16.40 16.78 11.94
CA TRP A 20 17.09 16.69 10.65
C TRP A 20 17.66 15.29 10.33
N VAL A 21 16.83 14.26 10.53
CA VAL A 21 17.20 12.86 10.31
C VAL A 21 17.59 12.61 8.85
N ASN A 22 18.86 12.27 8.63
CA ASN A 22 19.40 11.88 7.33
C ASN A 22 20.30 10.63 7.48
N PRO A 23 19.72 9.44 7.71
CA PRO A 23 20.49 8.23 7.89
C PRO A 23 21.08 7.78 6.56
N LYS A 24 22.33 7.32 6.56
CA LYS A 24 23.04 6.88 5.34
C LYS A 24 22.28 5.79 4.56
N GLY A 25 21.48 4.96 5.25
CA GLY A 25 20.73 3.85 4.67
C GLY A 25 19.26 4.13 4.34
N TRP A 26 18.81 5.39 4.27
CA TRP A 26 17.40 5.72 4.09
C TRP A 26 16.77 5.05 2.86
N GLN A 27 17.48 5.00 1.73
CA GLN A 27 16.98 4.41 0.47
C GLN A 27 16.66 2.93 0.63
N ARG A 28 17.59 2.16 1.21
CA ARG A 28 17.42 0.72 1.45
C ARG A 28 16.26 0.46 2.40
N ASN A 29 16.18 1.22 3.50
CA ASN A 29 15.13 1.02 4.50
C ASN A 29 13.74 1.31 3.92
N THR A 30 13.61 2.38 3.14
CA THR A 30 12.37 2.72 2.43
C THR A 30 12.02 1.66 1.39
N ALA A 31 13.00 1.15 0.62
CA ALA A 31 12.77 0.09 -0.35
C ALA A 31 12.23 -1.19 0.32
N VAL A 32 12.80 -1.59 1.46
CA VAL A 32 12.30 -2.74 2.23
C VAL A 32 10.87 -2.49 2.71
N ALA A 33 10.58 -1.30 3.27
CA ALA A 33 9.23 -0.97 3.73
C ALA A 33 8.19 -1.04 2.59
N PHE A 34 8.49 -0.45 1.43
CA PHE A 34 7.61 -0.53 0.27
C PHE A 34 7.46 -1.95 -0.25
N ALA A 35 8.53 -2.75 -0.26
CA ALA A 35 8.47 -4.15 -0.66
C ALA A 35 7.57 -4.97 0.26
N THR A 36 7.67 -4.77 1.58
CA THR A 36 6.81 -5.46 2.55
C THR A 36 5.35 -5.06 2.39
N ILE A 37 5.06 -3.77 2.27
CA ILE A 37 3.70 -3.26 2.05
C ILE A 37 3.13 -3.79 0.73
N GLY A 38 3.91 -3.72 -0.35
CA GLY A 38 3.51 -4.21 -1.67
C GLY A 38 3.21 -5.71 -1.66
N PHE A 39 4.05 -6.51 -1.01
CA PHE A 39 3.82 -7.94 -0.85
C PHE A 39 2.51 -8.23 -0.11
N MET A 40 2.26 -7.56 1.01
CA MET A 40 1.01 -7.74 1.76
C MET A 40 -0.21 -7.29 0.94
N ALA A 41 -0.11 -6.17 0.24
CA ALA A 41 -1.18 -5.63 -0.58
C ALA A 41 -1.56 -6.56 -1.74
N ILE A 42 -0.57 -7.15 -2.44
CA ILE A 42 -0.81 -8.11 -3.52
C ILE A 42 -1.52 -9.36 -3.00
N ASN A 43 -1.06 -9.92 -1.88
CA ASN A 43 -1.71 -11.08 -1.27
C ASN A 43 -3.15 -10.78 -0.85
N LEU A 44 -3.37 -9.63 -0.19
CA LEU A 44 -4.70 -9.21 0.21
C LEU A 44 -5.61 -8.97 -0.99
N PHE A 45 -5.10 -8.36 -2.06
CA PHE A 45 -5.83 -8.16 -3.31
C PHE A 45 -6.26 -9.49 -3.94
N ASN A 46 -5.35 -10.46 -4.04
CA ASN A 46 -5.68 -11.79 -4.59
C ASN A 46 -6.76 -12.49 -3.76
N ILE A 47 -6.65 -12.42 -2.42
CA ILE A 47 -7.67 -12.98 -1.53
C ILE A 47 -9.01 -12.26 -1.73
N SER A 48 -9.01 -10.93 -1.78
CA SER A 48 -10.21 -10.12 -2.00
C SER A 48 -10.88 -10.48 -3.32
N ALA A 49 -10.13 -10.47 -4.43
CA ALA A 49 -10.65 -10.80 -5.75
C ALA A 49 -11.18 -12.23 -5.87
N SER A 50 -10.61 -13.18 -5.11
CA SER A 50 -11.08 -14.56 -5.08
C SER A 50 -12.36 -14.76 -4.26
N LYS A 51 -12.59 -13.91 -3.24
CA LYS A 51 -13.72 -14.02 -2.31
C LYS A 51 -14.87 -13.09 -2.64
N GLU A 52 -14.65 -12.10 -3.50
CA GLU A 52 -15.68 -11.14 -3.88
C GLU A 52 -16.84 -11.86 -4.55
N ARG A 53 -18.03 -11.67 -3.99
CA ARG A 53 -19.32 -12.18 -4.47
C ARG A 53 -20.29 -11.02 -4.60
N ARG A 54 -21.05 -11.00 -5.70
CA ARG A 54 -22.03 -9.97 -6.01
C ARG A 54 -23.41 -10.62 -6.14
N PRO A 55 -24.25 -10.59 -5.09
CA PRO A 55 -25.60 -11.14 -5.17
C PRO A 55 -26.49 -10.43 -6.18
N ILE A 56 -26.18 -9.17 -6.49
CA ILE A 56 -26.86 -8.34 -7.48
C ILE A 56 -25.81 -7.88 -8.48
N ALA A 57 -26.05 -8.18 -9.76
CA ALA A 57 -25.18 -7.71 -10.84
C ALA A 57 -25.19 -6.16 -10.90
N PRO A 58 -24.04 -5.53 -11.19
CA PRO A 58 -23.97 -4.09 -11.29
C PRO A 58 -24.76 -3.58 -12.51
N TYR A 59 -25.32 -2.36 -12.40
CA TYR A 59 -26.09 -1.76 -13.50
C TYR A 59 -25.26 -1.49 -14.78
N LYS A 60 -23.94 -1.32 -14.63
CA LYS A 60 -22.99 -1.16 -15.74
C LYS A 60 -21.74 -1.99 -15.45
N HIS A 61 -21.07 -2.43 -16.51
CA HIS A 61 -19.82 -3.17 -16.36
C HIS A 61 -18.77 -2.33 -15.63
N ILE A 62 -18.14 -2.93 -14.63
CA ILE A 62 -17.11 -2.31 -13.80
C ILE A 62 -15.77 -3.02 -14.01
N PRO A 63 -14.64 -2.31 -13.95
CA PRO A 63 -13.32 -2.91 -14.16
C PRO A 63 -13.05 -4.12 -13.26
N SER A 64 -13.56 -4.13 -12.03
CA SER A 64 -13.37 -5.24 -11.09
C SER A 64 -14.03 -6.55 -11.49
N GLN A 65 -14.96 -6.54 -12.44
CA GLN A 65 -15.47 -7.76 -13.04
C GLN A 65 -14.39 -8.53 -13.83
N SER A 66 -13.34 -7.86 -14.31
CA SER A 66 -12.29 -8.51 -15.11
C SER A 66 -11.32 -9.37 -14.28
N TRP A 67 -11.10 -9.05 -13.00
CA TRP A 67 -10.15 -9.75 -12.14
C TRP A 67 -10.79 -10.54 -10.99
N CYS A 68 -12.08 -10.34 -10.70
CA CYS A 68 -12.76 -11.11 -9.66
C CYS A 68 -13.19 -12.49 -10.16
N LYS A 69 -12.91 -13.52 -9.38
CA LYS A 69 -13.10 -14.93 -9.77
C LYS A 69 -14.56 -15.27 -10.10
N HIS A 70 -15.49 -14.75 -9.31
CA HIS A 70 -16.92 -15.08 -9.41
C HIS A 70 -17.71 -14.12 -10.29
N ALA A 71 -17.06 -13.19 -10.99
CA ALA A 71 -17.75 -12.15 -11.75
C ALA A 71 -18.73 -12.73 -12.78
N LYS A 72 -18.35 -13.78 -13.52
CA LYS A 72 -19.21 -14.45 -14.52
C LYS A 72 -20.35 -15.26 -13.91
N GLU A 73 -20.16 -15.79 -12.71
CA GLU A 73 -21.23 -16.50 -12.00
C GLU A 73 -22.30 -15.52 -11.50
N ASP A 74 -21.85 -14.37 -11.02
CA ASP A 74 -22.68 -13.36 -10.38
C ASP A 74 -23.38 -12.43 -11.39
N ASP A 75 -22.81 -12.25 -12.58
CA ASP A 75 -23.36 -11.46 -13.68
C ASP A 75 -23.32 -12.27 -14.99
N PRO A 76 -24.46 -12.86 -15.40
CA PRO A 76 -24.53 -13.71 -16.60
C PRO A 76 -24.40 -12.93 -17.93
N SER A 77 -24.28 -11.60 -17.88
CA SER A 77 -24.04 -10.77 -19.07
C SER A 77 -22.57 -10.62 -19.47
N LEU A 78 -21.64 -11.13 -18.65
CA LEU A 78 -20.18 -11.06 -18.84
C LEU A 78 -19.55 -12.21 -19.64
#